data_AF-A0A6G3MLW3-F1
#
_entry.id   AF-A0A6G3MLW3-F1
#
_cell.length_a   1.000
_cell.length_b   1.000
_cell.length_c   1.000
_cell.angle_alpha   90.00
_cell.angle_beta   90.00
_cell.angle_gamma   90.00
#
_symmetry.space_group_name_H-M   'P 1'
#
loop_
_entity.id
_entity.type
_entity.pdbx_description
1 polymer ?
#
loop_
_entity_poly.entity_id
_entity_poly.type
_entity_poly.pdbx_seq_one_letter_code
_entity_poly.pdbx_strand_id
1 'polypeptide(L)'
;IFNNAVQFISYLVSSNIGEVVCILITSLVGLPECLIPVQLLWVNLITDGLPATALGFSPPPDDIMCHPPRNPKKPMIGTWQIIRYCMIGLYVGLATVAGSLWWYMYDPTGPKLLFKHLVYHQHCSSTEPLYHGIDCQLFNNVIPMTISLSILVFTEMFNACNSMSDS
;
A
#
# COMPACT_ATOMS: atom_id res chain seq x y z
N ILE A 1 -3.86 -24.69 -12.34
CA ILE A 1 -3.67 -24.74 -10.87
C ILE A 1 -2.32 -24.16 -10.46
N PHE A 2 -1.16 -24.75 -10.83
CA PHE A 2 0.16 -24.22 -10.41
C PHE A 2 0.49 -22.83 -10.98
N ASN A 3 0.12 -22.52 -12.23
CA ASN A 3 0.35 -21.20 -12.82
C ASN A 3 -0.43 -20.11 -12.07
N ASN A 4 -1.71 -20.36 -11.80
CA ASN A 4 -2.58 -19.49 -11.01
C ASN A 4 -2.04 -19.32 -9.57
N ALA A 5 -1.49 -20.37 -8.95
CA ALA A 5 -0.89 -20.29 -7.62
C ALA A 5 0.41 -19.46 -7.58
N VAL A 6 1.25 -19.53 -8.62
CA VAL A 6 2.45 -18.68 -8.74
C VAL A 6 2.06 -17.20 -8.84
N GLN A 7 1.02 -16.91 -9.62
CA GLN A 7 0.50 -15.56 -9.86
C GLN A 7 -0.15 -14.99 -8.58
N PHE A 8 -0.91 -15.82 -7.86
CA PHE A 8 -1.45 -15.51 -6.55
C PHE A 8 -0.37 -15.14 -5.52
N ILE A 9 0.67 -15.98 -5.38
CA ILE A 9 1.75 -15.71 -4.42
C ILE A 9 2.49 -14.42 -4.79
N SER A 10 2.71 -14.19 -6.09
CA SER A 10 3.39 -12.98 -6.57
C SER A 10 2.57 -11.72 -6.29
N TYR A 11 1.23 -11.79 -6.41
CA TYR A 11 0.32 -10.71 -6.06
C TYR A 11 0.39 -10.38 -4.56
N LEU A 12 0.27 -11.38 -3.69
CA LEU A 12 0.35 -11.17 -2.23
C LEU A 12 1.68 -10.55 -1.80
N VAL A 13 2.79 -11.03 -2.38
CA VAL A 13 4.12 -10.46 -2.11
C VAL A 13 4.21 -9.01 -2.61
N SER A 14 3.62 -8.69 -3.76
CA SER A 14 3.59 -7.32 -4.29
C SER A 14 2.81 -6.36 -3.38
N SER A 15 1.66 -6.77 -2.87
CA SER A 15 0.84 -5.97 -1.93
C SER A 15 1.64 -5.66 -0.66
N ASN A 16 2.18 -6.70 -0.03
CA ASN A 16 2.99 -6.57 1.19
C ASN A 16 4.21 -5.65 1.01
N ILE A 17 4.83 -5.65 -0.17
CA ILE A 17 5.94 -4.73 -0.48
C ILE A 17 5.45 -3.27 -0.47
N GLY A 18 4.28 -2.97 -1.04
CA GLY A 18 3.71 -1.62 -1.05
C GLY A 18 3.43 -1.09 0.36
N GLU A 19 2.85 -1.92 1.22
CA GLU A 19 2.59 -1.60 2.62
C GLU A 19 3.88 -1.33 3.40
N VAL A 20 4.89 -2.19 3.23
CA VAL A 20 6.21 -2.01 3.88
C VAL A 20 6.87 -0.71 3.40
N VAL A 21 6.79 -0.41 2.10
CA VAL A 21 7.35 0.82 1.54
C VAL A 21 6.62 2.05 2.09
N CYS A 22 5.31 2.01 2.25
CA CYS A 22 4.54 3.08 2.90
C CYS A 22 5.04 3.37 4.33
N ILE A 23 5.19 2.33 5.15
CA ILE A 23 5.69 2.46 6.53
C ILE A 23 7.11 3.02 6.53
N LEU A 24 7.96 2.50 5.64
CA LEU A 24 9.35 2.91 5.53
C LEU A 24 9.47 4.39 5.13
N ILE A 25 8.69 4.86 4.17
CA ILE A 25 8.67 6.27 3.76
C ILE A 25 8.19 7.15 4.91
N THR A 26 7.07 6.78 5.56
CA THR A 26 6.51 7.53 6.68
C THR A 26 7.51 7.67 7.82
N SER A 27 8.19 6.56 8.17
CA SER A 27 9.19 6.50 9.22
C SER A 27 10.47 7.27 8.88
N LEU A 28 10.97 7.16 7.64
CA LEU A 28 12.16 7.88 7.20
C LEU A 28 11.96 9.40 7.19
N VAL A 29 10.76 9.84 6.80
CA VAL A 29 10.42 11.27 6.74
C VAL A 29 10.01 11.81 8.11
N GLY A 30 9.65 10.95 9.07
CA GLY A 30 9.19 11.35 10.40
C GLY A 30 7.76 11.90 10.39
N LEU A 31 6.91 11.37 9.51
CA LEU A 31 5.50 11.76 9.43
C LEU A 31 4.66 11.04 10.49
N PRO A 32 3.50 11.60 10.88
CA PRO A 32 2.56 10.88 11.73
C PRO A 32 2.14 9.57 11.06
N GLU A 33 1.92 8.55 11.89
CA GLU A 33 1.57 7.20 11.41
C GLU A 33 0.32 7.24 10.53
N CYS A 34 0.47 6.86 9.26
CA CYS A 34 -0.61 6.88 8.29
C CYS A 34 -1.53 5.65 8.43
N LEU A 35 -1.01 4.52 8.92
CA LEU A 35 -1.73 3.25 9.06
C LEU A 35 -1.37 2.59 10.40
N ILE A 36 -2.38 2.12 11.12
CA ILE A 36 -2.20 1.37 12.36
C ILE A 36 -1.98 -0.12 12.02
N PRO A 37 -1.14 -0.88 12.76
CA PRO A 37 -0.92 -2.30 12.50
C PRO A 37 -2.21 -3.14 12.40
N VAL A 38 -3.26 -2.77 13.13
CA VAL A 38 -4.57 -3.44 13.08
C VAL A 38 -5.26 -3.24 11.73
N GLN A 39 -5.16 -2.06 11.12
CA GLN A 39 -5.71 -1.79 9.79
C GLN A 39 -4.97 -2.60 8.73
N LEU A 40 -3.66 -2.68 8.85
CA LEU A 40 -2.79 -3.41 7.94
C LEU A 40 -3.05 -4.94 8.00
N LEU A 41 -3.29 -5.47 9.20
CA LEU A 41 -3.71 -6.87 9.38
C LEU A 41 -5.08 -7.12 8.71
N TRP A 42 -6.02 -6.18 8.83
CA TRP A 42 -7.32 -6.29 8.20
C TRP A 42 -7.25 -6.27 6.67
N VAL A 43 -6.42 -5.40 6.10
CA VAL A 43 -6.21 -5.31 4.64
C VAL A 43 -5.60 -6.62 4.11
N ASN A 44 -4.50 -7.08 4.70
CA ASN A 44 -3.85 -8.33 4.27
C ASN A 44 -4.76 -9.56 4.41
N LEU A 45 -5.57 -9.63 5.48
CA LEU A 45 -6.39 -10.81 5.73
C LEU A 45 -7.67 -10.82 4.88
N ILE A 46 -8.37 -9.70 4.79
CA ILE A 46 -9.71 -9.63 4.18
C ILE A 46 -9.62 -9.06 2.78
N THR A 47 -9.06 -7.85 2.64
CA THR A 47 -9.02 -7.13 1.37
C THR A 47 -8.18 -7.86 0.33
N ASP A 48 -7.04 -8.41 0.72
CA ASP A 48 -6.20 -9.19 -0.18
C ASP A 48 -6.63 -10.65 -0.27
N GLY A 49 -7.17 -11.23 0.81
CA GLY A 49 -7.63 -12.62 0.82
C GLY A 49 -8.78 -12.90 -0.16
N LEU A 50 -9.71 -11.95 -0.32
CA LEU A 50 -10.90 -12.12 -1.17
C LEU A 50 -10.55 -12.19 -2.67
N PRO A 51 -9.85 -11.20 -3.28
CA PRO A 51 -9.42 -11.28 -4.67
C PRO A 51 -8.51 -12.47 -4.92
N ALA A 52 -7.67 -12.81 -3.94
CA ALA A 52 -6.70 -13.87 -4.09
C ALA A 52 -7.41 -15.25 -4.14
N THR A 53 -8.47 -15.48 -3.36
CA THR A 53 -9.31 -16.68 -3.53
C THR A 53 -10.06 -16.70 -4.88
N ALA A 54 -10.51 -15.54 -5.37
CA ALA A 54 -11.17 -15.42 -6.67
C ALA A 54 -10.24 -15.75 -7.85
N LEU A 55 -8.98 -15.33 -7.81
CA LEU A 55 -7.94 -15.68 -8.80
C LEU A 55 -7.67 -17.19 -8.87
N GLY A 56 -7.93 -17.93 -7.77
CA GLY A 56 -7.88 -19.39 -7.75
C GLY A 56 -8.88 -20.06 -8.72
N PHE A 57 -9.97 -19.35 -9.06
CA PHE A 57 -11.03 -19.82 -9.95
C PHE A 57 -10.93 -19.30 -11.40
N SER A 58 -9.89 -18.52 -11.74
CA SER A 58 -9.72 -18.04 -13.12
C SER A 58 -9.59 -19.18 -14.11
N PRO A 59 -10.32 -19.13 -15.25
CA PRO A 59 -10.31 -20.19 -16.24
C PRO A 59 -8.90 -20.39 -16.80
N PRO A 60 -8.48 -21.65 -17.01
CA PRO A 60 -7.19 -21.96 -17.61
C PRO A 60 -7.13 -21.42 -19.06
N PRO A 61 -6.05 -20.75 -19.50
CA PRO A 61 -5.89 -20.34 -20.90
C PRO A 61 -5.99 -21.53 -21.87
N ASP A 62 -6.62 -21.33 -23.03
CA ASP A 62 -6.90 -22.42 -23.99
C ASP A 62 -5.62 -23.07 -24.58
N ASP A 63 -4.47 -22.38 -24.50
CA ASP A 63 -3.19 -22.80 -25.11
C ASP A 63 -2.19 -23.46 -24.13
N ILE A 64 -2.63 -23.80 -22.90
CA ILE A 64 -1.73 -24.39 -21.87
C ILE A 64 -1.08 -25.69 -22.33
N MET A 65 -1.79 -26.49 -23.12
CA MET A 65 -1.30 -27.79 -23.60
C MET A 65 -0.30 -27.67 -24.76
N CYS A 66 -0.20 -26.51 -25.42
CA CYS A 66 0.79 -26.26 -26.47
C CYS A 66 2.12 -25.72 -25.92
N HIS A 67 2.17 -25.37 -24.63
CA HIS A 67 3.40 -24.94 -24.00
C HIS A 67 4.26 -26.12 -23.51
N PRO A 68 5.59 -26.08 -23.75
CA PRO A 68 6.50 -27.10 -23.25
C PRO A 68 6.50 -27.13 -21.71
N PRO A 69 6.70 -28.31 -21.09
CA PRO A 69 6.68 -28.45 -19.64
C PRO A 69 7.69 -27.50 -18.97
N ARG A 70 7.23 -26.77 -17.96
CA ARG A 70 8.00 -25.75 -17.25
C ARG A 70 9.29 -26.36 -16.69
N ASN A 71 10.42 -25.70 -16.95
CA ASN A 71 11.70 -26.05 -16.35
C ASN A 71 11.67 -25.77 -14.84
N PRO A 72 11.91 -26.77 -13.96
CA PRO A 72 11.87 -26.60 -12.50
C PRO A 72 12.96 -25.66 -11.97
N LYS A 73 14.02 -25.40 -12.76
CA LYS A 73 15.10 -24.46 -12.39
C LYS A 73 14.76 -22.99 -12.71
N LYS A 74 13.65 -22.71 -13.39
CA LYS A 74 13.26 -21.34 -13.71
C LYS A 74 12.64 -20.69 -12.47
N PRO A 75 13.13 -19.51 -12.03
CA PRO A 75 12.56 -18.83 -10.87
C PRO A 75 11.06 -18.57 -11.09
N MET A 76 10.27 -18.71 -10.02
CA MET A 76 8.82 -18.47 -10.07
C MET A 76 8.47 -17.04 -10.49
N ILE A 77 9.32 -16.09 -10.12
CA ILE A 77 9.19 -14.67 -10.46
C ILE A 77 10.46 -14.27 -11.22
N GLY A 78 10.31 -13.80 -12.45
CA GLY A 78 11.43 -13.25 -13.22
C GLY A 78 11.91 -11.94 -12.60
N THR A 79 13.21 -11.63 -12.69
CA THR A 79 13.78 -10.37 -12.18
C THR A 79 13.05 -9.13 -12.71
N TRP A 80 12.56 -9.18 -13.95
CA TRP A 80 11.72 -8.12 -14.54
C TRP A 80 10.38 -7.94 -13.82
N GLN A 81 9.73 -9.04 -13.42
CA GLN A 81 8.48 -9.00 -12.67
C GLN A 81 8.69 -8.43 -11.27
N ILE A 82 9.78 -8.80 -10.59
CA ILE A 82 10.13 -8.22 -9.27
C ILE A 82 10.30 -6.71 -9.38
N ILE A 83 11.02 -6.21 -10.40
CA ILE A 83 11.21 -4.77 -10.61
C ILE A 83 9.87 -4.08 -10.85
N ARG A 84 9.00 -4.67 -11.69
CA ARG A 84 7.65 -4.13 -11.94
C ARG A 84 6.84 -4.03 -10.64
N TYR A 85 6.84 -5.07 -9.81
CA TYR A 85 6.14 -5.06 -8.52
C TYR A 85 6.75 -4.08 -7.51
N CYS A 86 8.07 -3.94 -7.46
CA CYS A 86 8.72 -2.91 -6.65
C CYS A 86 8.30 -1.49 -7.06
N MET A 87 8.21 -1.21 -8.35
CA MET A 87 7.76 0.10 -8.85
C MET A 87 6.30 0.37 -8.48
N ILE A 88 5.43 -0.64 -8.56
CA ILE A 88 4.02 -0.54 -8.14
C ILE A 88 3.94 -0.32 -6.63
N GLY A 89 4.66 -1.11 -5.82
CA GLY A 89 4.68 -0.95 -4.37
C GLY A 89 5.21 0.43 -3.93
N LEU A 90 6.23 0.94 -4.62
CA LEU A 90 6.73 2.31 -4.39
C LEU A 90 5.68 3.36 -4.74
N TYR A 91 4.97 3.20 -5.85
CA TYR A 91 3.89 4.09 -6.23
C TYR A 91 2.76 4.08 -5.19
N VAL A 92 2.32 2.90 -4.73
CA VAL A 92 1.28 2.76 -3.71
C VAL A 92 1.71 3.42 -2.40
N GLY A 93 2.93 3.13 -1.92
CA GLY A 93 3.43 3.71 -0.67
C GLY A 93 3.62 5.23 -0.73
N LEU A 94 3.97 5.79 -1.90
CA LEU A 94 4.01 7.25 -2.08
C LEU A 94 2.61 7.85 -2.15
N ALA A 95 1.67 7.18 -2.82
CA ALA A 95 0.30 7.66 -2.97
C ALA A 95 -0.45 7.73 -1.63
N THR A 96 -0.28 6.73 -0.77
CA THR A 96 -0.89 6.70 0.58
C THR A 96 -0.35 7.84 1.45
N VAL A 97 0.97 8.02 1.49
CA VAL A 97 1.62 9.11 2.23
C VAL A 97 1.26 10.48 1.66
N ALA A 98 1.19 10.62 0.34
CA ALA A 98 0.77 11.87 -0.29
C ALA A 98 -0.69 12.20 0.05
N GLY A 99 -1.57 11.20 0.13
CA GLY A 99 -2.97 11.38 0.52
C GLY A 99 -3.13 11.89 1.95
N SER A 100 -2.39 11.32 2.90
CA SER A 100 -2.40 11.82 4.29
C SER A 100 -1.84 13.25 4.40
N LEU A 101 -0.73 13.53 3.71
CA LEU A 101 -0.13 14.87 3.65
C LEU A 101 -1.07 15.89 3.01
N TRP A 102 -1.78 15.51 1.96
CA TRP A 102 -2.74 16.37 1.28
C TRP A 102 -3.83 16.84 2.24
N TRP A 103 -4.34 15.94 3.10
CA TRP A 103 -5.31 16.30 4.13
C TRP A 103 -4.75 17.32 5.13
N TYR A 104 -3.50 17.13 5.58
CA TYR A 104 -2.90 18.05 6.54
C TYR A 104 -2.57 19.44 5.96
N MET A 105 -2.19 19.51 4.68
CA MET A 105 -1.64 20.73 4.07
C MET A 105 -2.66 21.51 3.24
N TYR A 106 -3.51 20.84 2.48
CA TYR A 106 -4.31 21.47 1.41
C TYR A 106 -5.82 21.37 1.63
N ASP A 107 -6.29 20.39 2.40
CA ASP A 107 -7.72 20.16 2.56
C ASP A 107 -8.43 21.35 3.24
N PRO A 108 -9.59 21.81 2.73
CA PRO A 108 -10.32 22.94 3.30
C PRO A 108 -10.90 22.66 4.69
N THR A 109 -11.13 21.39 5.05
CA THR A 109 -11.57 20.96 6.40
C THR A 109 -10.39 20.69 7.33
N GLY A 110 -9.18 20.67 6.79
CA GLY A 110 -7.94 20.38 7.51
C GLY A 110 -7.31 21.60 8.20
N PRO A 111 -6.29 21.34 9.04
CA PRO A 111 -5.57 22.35 9.82
C PRO A 111 -4.60 23.24 9.01
N LYS A 112 -4.39 22.95 7.71
CA LYS A 112 -3.50 23.67 6.79
C LYS A 112 -2.10 23.90 7.36
N LEU A 113 -1.50 22.81 7.85
CA LEU A 113 -0.17 22.84 8.46
C LEU A 113 0.93 22.89 7.40
N LEU A 114 2.03 23.56 7.74
CA LEU A 114 3.27 23.44 6.96
C LEU A 114 3.90 22.05 7.17
N PHE A 115 4.55 21.50 6.14
CA PHE A 115 5.28 20.22 6.19
C PHE A 115 6.22 20.08 7.40
N LYS A 116 6.86 21.18 7.83
CA LYS A 116 7.74 21.19 9.01
C LYS A 116 7.02 20.78 10.30
N HIS A 117 5.75 21.17 10.49
CA HIS A 117 4.98 20.79 11.68
C HIS A 117 4.74 19.27 11.73
N LEU A 118 4.61 18.64 10.56
CA LEU A 118 4.36 17.21 10.40
C LEU A 118 5.61 16.39 10.66
N VAL A 119 6.76 16.79 10.11
CA VAL A 119 8.04 16.08 10.32
C VAL A 119 8.50 16.13 11.77
N TYR A 120 8.26 17.25 12.46
CA TYR A 120 8.65 17.43 13.86
C TYR A 120 7.53 17.14 14.86
N HIS A 121 6.46 16.44 14.44
CA HIS A 121 5.28 16.19 15.27
C HIS A 121 5.60 15.52 16.61
N GLN A 122 6.67 14.73 16.69
CA GLN A 122 7.11 14.05 17.92
C GLN A 122 7.52 15.02 19.04
N HIS A 123 7.90 16.26 18.67
CA HIS A 123 8.25 17.32 19.61
C HIS A 123 7.06 18.27 19.88
N CYS A 124 5.83 17.85 19.54
CA CYS A 124 4.63 18.64 19.81
C CYS A 124 4.47 18.83 21.32
N SER A 125 4.71 20.05 21.78
CA SER A 125 4.47 20.50 23.15
C SER A 125 3.72 21.83 23.11
N SER A 126 2.73 21.99 23.99
CA SER A 126 1.95 23.23 24.10
C SER A 126 2.80 24.45 24.50
N THR A 127 4.05 24.23 24.94
CA THR A 127 5.02 25.27 25.31
C THR A 127 5.87 25.78 24.14
N GLU A 128 5.89 25.06 23.02
CA GLU A 128 6.69 25.45 21.85
C GLU A 128 5.96 26.51 21.00
N PRO A 129 6.63 27.60 20.61
CA PRO A 129 6.01 28.66 19.80
C PRO A 129 5.59 28.16 18.40
N LEU A 130 6.20 27.08 17.92
CA LEU A 130 5.88 26.45 16.63
C LEU A 130 4.47 25.81 16.62
N TYR A 131 3.95 25.41 17.79
CA TYR A 131 2.67 24.70 17.92
C TYR A 131 1.62 25.51 18.69
N HIS A 132 1.83 26.81 18.87
CA HIS A 132 0.92 27.66 19.62
C HIS A 132 -0.46 27.74 18.95
N GLY A 133 -1.49 27.22 19.62
CA GLY A 133 -2.86 27.14 19.10
C GLY A 133 -3.20 25.88 18.29
N ILE A 134 -2.28 24.91 18.21
CA ILE A 134 -2.51 23.60 17.57
C ILE A 134 -2.61 22.53 18.66
N ASP A 135 -3.68 21.74 18.65
CA ASP A 135 -3.81 20.59 19.54
C ASP A 135 -2.99 19.40 19.01
N CYS A 136 -2.11 18.83 19.83
CA CYS A 136 -1.28 17.68 19.45
C CYS A 136 -2.12 16.41 19.16
N GLN A 137 -3.37 16.34 19.64
CA GLN A 137 -4.29 15.24 19.30
C GLN A 137 -4.61 15.17 17.80
N LEU A 138 -4.44 16.27 17.08
CA LEU A 138 -4.64 16.36 15.62
C LEU A 138 -3.76 15.39 14.82
N PHE A 139 -2.56 15.07 15.32
CA PHE A 139 -1.63 14.14 14.67
C PHE A 139 -2.03 12.67 14.83
N ASN A 140 -2.96 12.37 15.75
CA ASN A 140 -3.50 11.02 15.96
C ASN A 140 -4.97 10.90 15.51
N ASN A 141 -5.36 11.73 14.53
CA ASN A 141 -6.72 11.80 14.04
C ASN A 141 -7.01 10.68 13.02
N VAL A 142 -8.23 10.16 13.03
CA VAL A 142 -8.68 9.04 12.18
C VAL A 142 -8.82 9.43 10.71
N ILE A 143 -9.01 10.71 10.40
CA ILE A 143 -9.29 11.20 9.04
C ILE A 143 -8.11 10.93 8.06
N PRO A 144 -6.86 11.36 8.34
CA PRO A 144 -5.73 11.09 7.45
C PRO A 144 -5.42 9.59 7.31
N MET A 145 -5.67 8.80 8.37
CA MET A 145 -5.55 7.35 8.29
C MET A 145 -6.61 6.73 7.37
N THR A 146 -7.84 7.23 7.43
CA THR A 146 -8.94 6.76 6.57
C THR A 146 -8.65 7.05 5.10
N ILE A 147 -8.10 8.23 4.79
CA ILE A 147 -7.69 8.59 3.42
C ILE A 147 -6.60 7.62 2.94
N SER A 148 -5.56 7.40 3.75
CA SER A 148 -4.48 6.46 3.43
C SER A 148 -5.00 5.04 3.18
N LEU A 149 -5.89 4.55 4.06
CA LEU A 149 -6.51 3.23 3.94
C LEU A 149 -7.37 3.11 2.69
N SER A 150 -8.17 4.13 2.37
CA SER A 150 -9.01 4.12 1.16
C SER A 150 -8.18 4.08 -0.13
N ILE A 151 -7.06 4.83 -0.18
CA ILE A 151 -6.13 4.80 -1.30
C ILE A 151 -5.52 3.42 -1.43
N LEU A 152 -5.03 2.83 -0.32
CA LEU A 152 -4.42 1.51 -0.30
C LEU A 152 -5.39 0.44 -0.83
N VAL A 153 -6.60 0.37 -0.27
CA VAL A 153 -7.64 -0.59 -0.68
C VAL A 153 -7.99 -0.40 -2.16
N PHE A 154 -8.14 0.84 -2.62
CA PHE A 154 -8.45 1.11 -4.02
C PHE A 154 -7.32 0.67 -4.96
N THR A 155 -6.07 0.93 -4.60
CA THR A 155 -4.92 0.50 -5.39
C THR A 155 -4.76 -1.01 -5.40
N GLU A 156 -5.01 -1.71 -4.29
CA GLU A 156 -4.95 -3.17 -4.24
C GLU A 156 -6.04 -3.80 -5.11
N MET A 157 -7.28 -3.29 -5.06
CA MET A 157 -8.35 -3.76 -5.95
C MET A 157 -7.98 -3.58 -7.43
N PHE A 158 -7.35 -2.45 -7.77
CA PHE A 158 -6.91 -2.20 -9.15
C PHE A 158 -5.73 -3.12 -9.54
N ASN A 159 -4.80 -3.37 -8.62
CA ASN A 159 -3.69 -4.30 -8.81
C ASN A 159 -4.21 -5.73 -9.02
N ALA A 160 -5.24 -6.14 -8.27
CA ALA A 160 -5.92 -7.43 -8.44
C ALA A 160 -6.52 -7.54 -9.85
N CYS A 161 -7.23 -6.51 -10.33
CA CYS A 161 -7.75 -6.49 -11.69
C CYS A 161 -6.65 -6.59 -12.76
N ASN A 162 -5.54 -5.86 -12.60
CA ASN A 162 -4.41 -5.96 -13.54
C ASN A 162 -3.78 -7.36 -13.54
N SER A 163 -3.71 -8.02 -12.37
CA SER A 163 -3.17 -9.38 -12.26
C SER A 163 -4.04 -10.41 -13.00
N MET A 164 -5.36 -10.18 -13.09
CA MET A 164 -6.27 -11.03 -13.87
C MET A 164 -6.02 -10.89 -15.38
N SER A 165 -5.72 -9.68 -15.87
CA SER A 165 -5.48 -9.41 -17.29
C SER A 165 -4.15 -9.97 -17.81
N ASP A 166 -3.17 -10.20 -16.94
CA ASP A 166 -1.88 -10.82 -17.30
C ASP A 166 -1.97 -12.37 -17.39
N SER A 167 -3.18 -12.96 -17.27
CA SER A 167 -3.45 -14.41 -17.32
C SER A 167 -3.77 -14.94 -18.71
#